data_AF-A0A954Z2L5-F1
#
_entry.id   AF-A0A954Z2L5-F1
#
_cell.length_a   1.000
_cell.length_b   1.000
_cell.length_c   1.000
_cell.angle_alpha   90.00
_cell.angle_beta   90.00
_cell.angle_gamma   90.00
#
_symmetry.space_group_name_H-M   'P 1'
#
loop_
_entity.id
_entity.type
_entity.pdbx_description
1 polymer ?
#
loop_
_entity_poly.entity_id
_entity_poly.type
_entity_poly.pdbx_seq_one_letter_code
_entity_poly.pdbx_strand_id
1 'polypeptide(L)'
;MIWVVLFVILGAMTLVATLYGLIAAWRDRRSLVAMHLVALVLVIVAWGMGHVDFVGRMSLAAAMVLEAIAWLGIRHEAPAQSVVPMRRRGGATPTYSAEPIYETDIPATAEPIYDDSHPDPASIEPMAPLDAPEPDEATAIVASPDPAPDAPADVPQAPAGPADPPPTIIPPSPAPSLQQRANVGVEICIRTFALLSRPYNVTLSVLLASMKRAGLRQAKLIEPDDENAPSYIQVDALKVGLVVEDAPVPSRTIESALGQTGLDEHSADAIRQHAAHIAVDVAYDTQTLRIDAVLTAMRAQAALMEFAPVIAVVWPEAANIIPAVDAGAYIDAATSDASRVTDICASERRFELDGPNAGLRLLDSIGLAAFGLPDAQVVVAEADEAHGVSALRALSRHLMERGCDLPDGGHHTLDDGSCWRVTYTRSAFDPDREVVQIRPDAAGTAERDNASDDSDNA
;
A
#
# COMPACT_ATOMS: atom_id res chain seq x y z
N MET A 1 -19.71 -57.28 12.79
CA MET A 1 -19.87 -56.52 11.53
C MET A 1 -20.27 -55.07 11.75
N ILE A 2 -21.38 -54.76 12.44
CA ILE A 2 -21.86 -53.37 12.64
C ILE A 2 -20.77 -52.44 13.20
N TRP A 3 -20.03 -52.88 14.21
CA TRP A 3 -18.93 -52.11 14.81
C TRP A 3 -17.77 -51.81 13.86
N VAL A 4 -17.48 -52.72 12.93
CA VAL A 4 -16.44 -52.54 11.92
C VAL A 4 -16.85 -51.49 10.91
N VAL A 5 -18.10 -51.57 10.45
CA VAL A 5 -18.69 -50.60 9.52
C VAL A 5 -18.70 -49.21 10.15
N LEU A 6 -19.14 -49.09 11.42
CA LEU A 6 -19.14 -47.83 12.14
C LEU A 6 -17.73 -47.23 12.32
N PHE A 7 -16.75 -48.06 12.66
CA PHE A 7 -15.35 -47.64 12.81
C PHE A 7 -14.78 -47.09 11.50
N VAL A 8 -15.05 -47.76 10.38
CA VAL A 8 -14.59 -47.31 9.05
C VAL A 8 -15.24 -45.96 8.68
N ILE A 9 -16.54 -45.81 8.90
CA ILE A 9 -17.26 -44.57 8.57
C ILE A 9 -16.73 -43.40 9.42
N LEU A 10 -16.64 -43.58 10.75
CA LEU A 10 -16.14 -42.54 11.66
C LEU A 10 -14.68 -42.19 11.38
N GLY A 11 -13.84 -43.20 11.11
CA GLY A 11 -12.44 -43.01 10.72
C GLY A 11 -12.30 -42.21 9.43
N ALA A 12 -13.08 -42.53 8.40
CA ALA A 12 -13.07 -41.81 7.13
C ALA A 12 -13.55 -40.35 7.28
N MET A 13 -14.63 -40.11 8.04
CA MET A 13 -15.11 -38.75 8.28
C MET A 13 -14.10 -37.91 9.06
N THR A 14 -13.46 -38.50 10.08
CA THR A 14 -12.43 -37.80 10.88
C THR A 14 -11.21 -37.49 10.01
N LEU A 15 -10.77 -38.41 9.16
CA LEU A 15 -9.67 -38.19 8.22
C LEU A 15 -9.96 -37.01 7.28
N VAL A 16 -11.15 -36.98 6.67
CA VAL A 16 -11.56 -35.91 5.76
C VAL A 16 -11.61 -34.57 6.47
N ALA A 17 -12.19 -34.52 7.68
CA ALA A 17 -12.25 -33.30 8.49
C ALA A 17 -10.84 -32.79 8.84
N THR A 18 -9.95 -33.68 9.27
CA THR A 18 -8.57 -33.34 9.65
C THR A 18 -7.75 -32.85 8.46
N LEU A 19 -7.89 -33.49 7.28
CA LEU A 19 -7.24 -33.05 6.05
C LEU A 19 -7.74 -31.67 5.62
N TYR A 20 -9.05 -31.43 5.68
CA TYR A 20 -9.62 -30.12 5.37
C TYR A 20 -9.12 -29.04 6.33
N GLY A 21 -9.12 -29.32 7.64
CA GLY A 21 -8.59 -28.43 8.68
C GLY A 21 -7.10 -28.15 8.50
N LEU A 22 -6.31 -29.17 8.16
CA LEU A 22 -4.88 -29.02 7.87
C LEU A 22 -4.64 -28.13 6.65
N ILE A 23 -5.38 -28.34 5.55
CA ILE A 23 -5.28 -27.52 4.33
C ILE A 23 -5.66 -26.07 4.63
N ALA A 24 -6.76 -25.84 5.36
CA ALA A 24 -7.20 -24.51 5.73
C ALA A 24 -6.20 -23.81 6.67
N ALA A 25 -5.69 -24.52 7.68
CA ALA A 25 -4.71 -23.99 8.62
C ALA A 25 -3.35 -23.71 7.95
N TRP A 26 -2.94 -24.55 6.99
CA TRP A 26 -1.73 -24.36 6.21
C TRP A 26 -1.85 -23.17 5.25
N ARG A 27 -3.00 -23.02 4.59
CA ARG A 27 -3.30 -21.86 3.73
C ARG A 27 -3.27 -20.56 4.52
N ASP A 28 -3.83 -20.55 5.73
CA ASP A 28 -3.92 -19.36 6.57
C ASP A 28 -2.69 -19.16 7.49
N ARG A 29 -1.63 -19.99 7.34
CA ARG A 29 -0.41 -20.01 8.19
C ARG A 29 -0.66 -19.93 9.70
N ARG A 30 -1.76 -20.52 10.19
CA ARG A 30 -2.15 -20.44 11.60
C ARG A 30 -1.32 -21.39 12.47
N SER A 31 -1.14 -21.03 13.75
CA SER A 31 -0.48 -21.88 14.76
C SER A 31 -1.17 -23.24 15.01
N LEU A 32 -2.36 -23.47 14.43
CA LEU A 32 -3.15 -24.69 14.56
C LEU A 32 -2.68 -25.85 13.65
N VAL A 33 -1.71 -25.62 12.73
CA VAL A 33 -1.17 -26.68 11.86
C VAL A 33 -0.64 -27.87 12.65
N ALA A 34 0.06 -27.62 13.76
CA ALA A 34 0.61 -28.67 14.62
C ALA A 34 -0.49 -29.58 15.20
N MET A 35 -1.64 -29.01 15.57
CA MET A 35 -2.75 -29.77 16.14
C MET A 35 -3.43 -30.67 15.10
N HIS A 36 -3.63 -30.18 13.88
CA HIS A 36 -4.18 -31.01 12.79
C HIS A 36 -3.21 -32.11 12.34
N LEU A 37 -1.90 -31.87 12.37
CA LEU A 37 -0.89 -32.92 12.12
C LEU A 37 -0.95 -34.03 13.18
N VAL A 38 -1.09 -33.67 14.46
CA VAL A 38 -1.25 -34.64 15.55
C VAL A 38 -2.54 -35.45 15.37
N ALA A 39 -3.66 -34.81 15.03
CA ALA A 39 -4.91 -35.50 14.75
C ALA A 39 -4.78 -36.47 13.56
N LEU A 40 -4.07 -36.09 12.50
CA LEU A 40 -3.86 -36.93 11.32
C LEU A 40 -3.05 -38.20 11.66
N VAL A 41 -1.97 -38.04 12.45
CA VAL A 41 -1.15 -39.16 12.91
C VAL A 41 -1.98 -40.14 13.75
N LEU A 42 -2.84 -39.63 14.65
CA LEU A 42 -3.71 -40.47 15.47
C LEU A 42 -4.72 -41.28 14.64
N VAL A 43 -5.25 -40.71 13.55
CA VAL A 43 -6.14 -41.43 12.62
C VAL A 43 -5.40 -42.54 11.87
N ILE A 44 -4.16 -42.28 11.43
CA ILE A 44 -3.32 -43.28 10.76
C ILE A 44 -3.01 -44.45 11.71
N VAL A 45 -2.64 -44.15 12.96
CA VAL A 45 -2.40 -45.17 14.00
C VAL A 45 -3.66 -45.99 14.27
N ALA A 46 -4.82 -45.34 14.36
CA ALA A 46 -6.10 -46.02 14.55
C ALA A 46 -6.41 -47.01 13.43
N TRP A 47 -6.14 -46.62 12.17
CA TRP A 47 -6.34 -47.49 11.01
C TRP A 47 -5.33 -48.66 10.96
N GLY A 48 -4.07 -48.40 11.27
CA GLY A 48 -3.01 -49.42 11.24
C GLY A 48 -3.20 -50.53 12.28
N MET A 49 -3.67 -50.18 13.48
CA MET A 49 -3.91 -51.15 14.56
C MET A 49 -5.27 -51.86 14.44
N GLY A 50 -6.19 -51.31 13.65
CA GLY A 50 -7.50 -51.88 13.39
C GLY A 50 -8.49 -51.74 14.56
N HIS A 51 -9.76 -52.02 14.25
CA HIS A 51 -10.90 -51.82 15.16
C HIS A 51 -10.94 -52.76 16.39
N VAL A 52 -10.13 -53.83 16.39
CA VAL A 52 -10.10 -54.84 17.44
C VAL A 52 -9.20 -54.45 18.60
N ASP A 53 -8.18 -53.62 18.36
CA ASP A 53 -7.28 -53.16 19.41
C ASP A 53 -7.91 -52.00 20.21
N PHE A 54 -7.72 -52.02 21.53
CA PHE A 54 -8.09 -50.93 22.42
C PHE A 54 -7.32 -49.64 22.05
N VAL A 55 -6.05 -49.77 21.65
CA VAL A 55 -5.20 -48.63 21.27
C VAL A 55 -5.74 -47.93 20.01
N GLY A 56 -6.21 -48.71 19.02
CA GLY A 56 -6.83 -48.16 17.81
C GLY A 56 -8.10 -47.37 18.10
N ARG A 57 -8.94 -47.86 19.03
CA ARG A 57 -10.17 -47.16 19.46
C ARG A 57 -9.89 -45.89 20.24
N MET A 58 -8.90 -45.89 21.14
CA MET A 58 -8.51 -44.71 21.91
C MET A 58 -7.89 -43.62 21.02
N SER A 59 -7.08 -44.02 20.02
CA SER A 59 -6.47 -43.09 19.08
C SER A 59 -7.52 -42.38 18.21
N LEU A 60 -8.54 -43.12 17.74
CA LEU A 60 -9.66 -42.52 17.00
C LEU A 60 -10.46 -41.54 17.87
N ALA A 61 -10.77 -41.92 19.12
CA ALA A 61 -11.49 -41.04 20.04
C ALA A 61 -10.70 -39.74 20.34
N ALA A 62 -9.39 -39.84 20.55
CA ALA A 62 -8.52 -38.69 20.77
C ALA A 62 -8.48 -37.75 19.55
N ALA A 63 -8.38 -38.30 18.33
CA ALA A 63 -8.45 -37.52 17.10
C ALA A 63 -9.78 -36.74 16.97
N MET A 64 -10.91 -37.40 17.26
CA MET A 64 -12.23 -36.76 17.25
C MET A 64 -12.34 -35.64 18.28
N VAL A 65 -11.77 -35.81 19.48
CA VAL A 65 -11.76 -34.77 20.52
C VAL A 65 -10.91 -33.58 20.12
N LEU A 66 -9.71 -33.80 19.55
CA LEU A 66 -8.86 -32.72 19.07
C LEU A 66 -9.54 -31.91 17.96
N GLU A 67 -10.20 -32.57 17.01
CA GLU A 67 -10.99 -31.91 15.98
C GLU A 67 -12.19 -31.14 16.57
N ALA A 68 -12.89 -31.72 17.55
CA ALA A 68 -13.98 -31.02 18.23
C ALA A 68 -13.50 -29.78 18.99
N ILE A 69 -12.34 -29.84 19.64
CA ILE A 69 -11.71 -28.69 20.32
C ILE A 69 -11.28 -27.64 19.30
N ALA A 70 -10.66 -28.05 18.19
CA ALA A 70 -10.31 -27.15 17.09
C ALA A 70 -11.53 -26.38 16.60
N TRP A 71 -12.63 -27.09 16.41
CA TRP A 71 -13.87 -26.52 15.89
C TRP A 71 -14.63 -25.67 16.90
N LEU A 72 -14.59 -26.02 18.19
CA LEU A 72 -15.18 -25.22 19.28
C LEU A 72 -14.35 -23.97 19.57
N GLY A 73 -13.02 -24.05 19.47
CA GLY A 73 -12.14 -22.88 19.53
C GLY A 73 -12.47 -21.87 18.43
N ILE A 74 -12.87 -22.35 17.25
CA ILE A 74 -13.36 -21.50 16.15
C ILE A 74 -14.75 -20.88 16.45
N ARG A 75 -15.57 -21.48 17.32
CA ARG A 75 -16.96 -21.07 17.59
C ARG A 75 -17.17 -20.19 18.82
N HIS A 76 -16.28 -20.22 19.81
CA HIS A 76 -16.48 -19.47 21.06
C HIS A 76 -16.25 -17.96 20.97
N GLU A 77 -15.95 -17.42 19.78
CA GLU A 77 -15.77 -15.98 19.56
C GLU A 77 -17.05 -15.19 19.23
N ALA A 78 -18.27 -15.72 19.45
CA ALA A 78 -19.49 -14.93 19.24
C ALA A 78 -20.66 -15.30 20.16
N PRO A 79 -21.01 -14.47 21.17
CA PRO A 79 -22.38 -14.41 21.66
C PRO A 79 -23.22 -13.49 20.78
N ALA A 80 -24.28 -14.04 20.19
CA ALA A 80 -25.28 -13.31 19.43
C ALA A 80 -26.14 -12.46 20.37
N GLN A 81 -26.12 -11.13 20.20
CA GLN A 81 -27.13 -10.25 20.78
C GLN A 81 -28.14 -9.82 19.70
N SER A 82 -29.40 -10.12 19.97
CA SER A 82 -30.56 -9.81 19.14
C SER A 82 -30.85 -8.31 19.17
N VAL A 83 -30.77 -7.65 18.01
CA VAL A 83 -31.16 -6.24 17.85
C VAL A 83 -32.54 -6.15 17.21
N VAL A 84 -33.42 -5.42 17.89
CA VAL A 84 -34.78 -5.05 17.48
C VAL A 84 -34.71 -3.99 16.37
N PRO A 85 -35.47 -4.10 15.27
CA PRO A 85 -35.45 -3.09 14.22
C PRO A 85 -36.27 -1.87 14.62
N MET A 86 -35.64 -0.69 14.70
CA MET A 86 -36.34 0.58 14.80
C MET A 86 -35.99 1.51 13.63
N ARG A 87 -36.99 2.29 13.24
CA ARG A 87 -37.29 2.74 11.88
C ARG A 87 -36.57 4.07 11.55
N ARG A 88 -35.75 4.05 10.48
CA ARG A 88 -35.04 5.21 9.89
C ARG A 88 -35.98 6.35 9.46
N ARG A 89 -35.57 7.61 9.69
CA ARG A 89 -36.07 8.80 8.99
C ARG A 89 -34.87 9.70 8.65
N GLY A 90 -34.80 10.15 7.39
CA GLY A 90 -33.62 10.77 6.78
C GLY A 90 -33.30 12.20 7.23
N GLY A 91 -32.01 12.53 7.21
CA GLY A 91 -31.44 13.85 7.44
C GLY A 91 -30.05 13.94 6.78
N ALA A 92 -29.72 15.13 6.28
CA ALA A 92 -28.66 15.44 5.31
C ALA A 92 -27.23 15.47 5.90
N THR A 93 -26.25 15.25 5.03
CA THR A 93 -24.80 15.21 5.28
C THR A 93 -24.19 16.61 5.48
N PRO A 94 -23.36 16.85 6.52
CA PRO A 94 -22.53 18.05 6.61
C PRO A 94 -21.12 17.83 6.04
N THR A 95 -20.61 18.83 5.34
CA THR A 95 -19.26 18.94 4.76
C THR A 95 -18.25 19.39 5.82
N TYR A 96 -17.10 18.70 5.91
CA TYR A 96 -15.95 19.14 6.70
C TYR A 96 -15.02 19.99 5.82
N SER A 97 -14.82 21.25 6.20
CA SER A 97 -13.91 22.18 5.53
C SER A 97 -12.48 21.98 6.04
N ALA A 98 -11.61 21.46 5.19
CA ALA A 98 -10.17 21.63 5.35
C ALA A 98 -9.79 22.98 4.73
N GLU A 99 -9.27 23.91 5.51
CA GLU A 99 -8.78 25.20 5.00
C GLU A 99 -7.57 25.00 4.08
N PRO A 100 -7.57 25.53 2.85
CA PRO A 100 -6.36 25.66 2.06
C PRO A 100 -5.61 26.93 2.45
N ILE A 101 -4.31 26.80 2.72
CA ILE A 101 -3.38 27.93 2.86
C ILE A 101 -2.95 28.36 1.45
N TYR A 102 -2.93 29.69 1.23
CA TYR A 102 -2.53 30.49 0.06
C TYR A 102 -3.65 30.89 -0.92
N GLU A 103 -4.34 31.97 -0.55
CA GLU A 103 -5.12 32.82 -1.45
C GLU A 103 -4.16 33.81 -2.13
N THR A 104 -4.04 33.73 -3.46
CA THR A 104 -3.31 34.72 -4.27
C THR A 104 -4.35 35.47 -5.10
N ASP A 105 -4.42 36.80 -4.92
CA ASP A 105 -5.36 37.69 -5.58
C ASP A 105 -5.24 37.60 -7.12
N ILE A 106 -6.32 37.13 -7.78
CA ILE A 106 -6.54 37.28 -9.22
C ILE A 106 -7.82 38.11 -9.42
N PRO A 107 -7.78 39.26 -10.12
CA PRO A 107 -8.97 40.07 -10.34
C PRO A 107 -9.92 39.40 -11.32
N ALA A 108 -11.17 39.26 -10.88
CA ALA A 108 -12.30 38.78 -11.66
C ALA A 108 -12.69 39.78 -12.75
N THR A 109 -12.71 39.34 -14.02
CA THR A 109 -13.71 39.71 -15.04
C THR A 109 -13.45 38.94 -16.33
N ALA A 110 -14.28 37.94 -16.64
CA ALA A 110 -14.62 37.54 -18.02
C ALA A 110 -15.88 36.67 -17.97
N GLU A 111 -17.00 37.18 -18.49
CA GLU A 111 -18.22 36.41 -18.71
C GLU A 111 -18.01 35.41 -19.86
N PRO A 112 -18.48 34.15 -19.73
CA PRO A 112 -18.44 33.21 -20.84
C PRO A 112 -19.60 33.49 -21.82
N ILE A 113 -19.24 33.75 -23.07
CA ILE A 113 -20.14 33.73 -24.22
C ILE A 113 -20.45 32.26 -24.52
N TYR A 114 -21.71 31.86 -24.32
CA TYR A 114 -22.21 30.56 -24.80
C TYR A 114 -22.51 30.66 -26.31
N ASP A 115 -21.84 29.82 -27.10
CA ASP A 115 -22.15 29.56 -28.50
C ASP A 115 -23.07 28.34 -28.58
N ASP A 116 -24.31 28.58 -29.00
CA ASP A 116 -25.45 27.66 -28.97
C ASP A 116 -25.55 26.86 -30.29
N SER A 117 -24.46 26.16 -30.63
CA SER A 117 -24.31 25.44 -31.90
C SER A 117 -23.94 23.97 -31.68
N HIS A 118 -24.87 23.18 -31.15
CA HIS A 118 -24.76 21.71 -31.19
C HIS A 118 -25.92 21.09 -31.99
N PRO A 119 -25.62 20.23 -32.99
CA PRO A 119 -26.65 19.59 -33.79
C PRO A 119 -27.29 18.40 -33.06
N ASP A 120 -28.57 18.26 -33.36
CA ASP A 120 -29.53 17.26 -32.88
C ASP A 120 -29.03 15.81 -33.04
N PRO A 121 -28.98 14.99 -31.95
CA PRO A 121 -28.48 13.61 -32.02
C PRO A 121 -29.45 12.58 -32.64
N ALA A 122 -30.51 13.02 -33.34
CA ALA A 122 -31.56 12.13 -33.85
C ALA A 122 -31.36 11.57 -35.28
N SER A 123 -30.19 11.71 -35.90
CA SER A 123 -29.95 11.25 -37.29
C SER A 123 -28.74 10.32 -37.42
N ILE A 124 -28.85 9.10 -36.89
CA ILE A 124 -27.92 8.01 -37.22
C ILE A 124 -28.73 6.89 -37.87
N GLU A 125 -28.71 6.85 -39.20
CA GLU A 125 -29.20 5.71 -39.98
C GLU A 125 -28.25 4.50 -39.83
N PRO A 126 -28.77 3.26 -39.80
CA PRO A 126 -27.93 2.07 -39.68
C PRO A 126 -27.22 1.76 -41.00
N MET A 127 -25.88 1.77 -40.97
CA MET A 127 -25.04 1.32 -42.08
C MET A 127 -25.20 -0.20 -42.32
N ALA A 128 -25.47 -0.55 -43.57
CA ALA A 128 -25.50 -1.92 -44.08
C ALA A 128 -24.10 -2.58 -44.04
N PRO A 129 -24.01 -3.92 -43.98
CA PRO A 129 -22.72 -4.62 -43.89
C PRO A 129 -21.97 -4.53 -45.23
N LEU A 130 -20.71 -4.11 -45.17
CA LEU A 130 -19.79 -4.11 -46.31
C LEU A 130 -19.23 -5.52 -46.55
N ASP A 131 -19.43 -6.00 -47.78
CA ASP A 131 -18.82 -7.22 -48.31
C ASP A 131 -17.29 -7.11 -48.37
N ALA A 132 -16.62 -8.21 -48.02
CA ALA A 132 -15.17 -8.34 -48.09
C ALA A 132 -14.71 -8.50 -49.55
N PRO A 133 -13.66 -7.78 -50.00
CA PRO A 133 -13.08 -8.02 -51.31
C PRO A 133 -12.07 -9.18 -51.28
N GLU A 134 -12.15 -10.03 -52.30
CA GLU A 134 -11.19 -11.08 -52.65
C GLU A 134 -9.80 -10.51 -52.96
N PRO A 135 -8.72 -11.29 -52.76
CA PRO A 135 -7.38 -10.86 -53.10
C PRO A 135 -7.07 -11.26 -54.55
N ASP A 136 -6.73 -10.28 -55.40
CA ASP A 136 -5.94 -10.62 -56.57
C ASP A 136 -5.07 -9.49 -57.14
N GLU A 137 -3.94 -9.98 -57.65
CA GLU A 137 -3.01 -9.43 -58.64
C GLU A 137 -2.05 -8.28 -58.29
N ALA A 138 -0.78 -8.72 -58.23
CA ALA A 138 0.43 -7.95 -58.30
C ALA A 138 0.48 -7.01 -59.52
N THR A 139 0.75 -5.72 -59.27
CA THR A 139 1.15 -4.77 -60.31
C THR A 139 2.49 -4.13 -59.95
N ALA A 140 3.42 -4.17 -60.89
CA ALA A 140 4.78 -3.65 -60.81
C ALA A 140 4.80 -2.13 -60.60
N ILE A 141 5.59 -1.67 -59.63
CA ILE A 141 5.85 -0.25 -59.37
C ILE A 141 7.01 0.22 -60.26
N VAL A 142 6.69 1.17 -61.14
CA VAL A 142 7.63 1.96 -61.93
C VAL A 142 8.24 3.03 -61.04
N ALA A 143 9.57 3.09 -61.00
CA ALA A 143 10.34 4.11 -60.29
C ALA A 143 10.10 5.52 -60.87
N SER A 144 9.70 6.46 -60.02
CA SER A 144 9.77 7.91 -60.29
C SER A 144 11.01 8.50 -59.59
N PRO A 145 11.69 9.49 -60.20
CA PRO A 145 12.92 10.06 -59.65
C PRO A 145 12.66 11.06 -58.52
N ASP A 146 13.57 11.05 -57.54
CA ASP A 146 13.64 11.95 -56.39
C ASP A 146 13.58 13.44 -56.78
N PRO A 147 12.77 14.28 -56.09
CA PRO A 147 12.97 15.72 -56.07
C PRO A 147 14.12 16.07 -55.11
N ALA A 148 14.94 17.02 -55.54
CA ALA A 148 16.10 17.54 -54.82
C ALA A 148 15.73 18.11 -53.42
N PRO A 149 16.66 18.08 -52.45
CA PRO A 149 16.43 18.62 -51.11
C PRO A 149 16.46 20.15 -51.12
N ASP A 150 15.32 20.76 -50.78
CA ASP A 150 15.24 22.17 -50.44
C ASP A 150 16.02 22.44 -49.15
N ALA A 151 16.89 23.45 -49.21
CA ALA A 151 17.70 23.91 -48.10
C ALA A 151 16.82 24.49 -46.97
N PRO A 152 17.10 24.20 -45.69
CA PRO A 152 16.34 24.77 -44.59
C PRO A 152 16.63 26.27 -44.47
N ALA A 153 15.57 27.06 -44.39
CA ALA A 153 15.63 28.48 -44.07
C ALA A 153 16.12 28.67 -42.62
N ASP A 154 17.11 29.56 -42.46
CA ASP A 154 17.61 30.04 -41.17
C ASP A 154 16.47 30.63 -40.33
N VAL A 155 16.03 29.86 -39.32
CA VAL A 155 15.20 30.38 -38.24
C VAL A 155 16.13 30.98 -37.18
N PRO A 156 16.01 32.28 -36.85
CA PRO A 156 16.82 32.91 -35.80
C PRO A 156 16.59 32.21 -34.46
N GLN A 157 17.63 31.54 -33.97
CA GLN A 157 17.65 30.96 -32.63
C GLN A 157 17.50 32.09 -31.60
N ALA A 158 16.42 32.04 -30.81
CA ALA A 158 16.25 32.92 -29.66
C ALA A 158 17.44 32.72 -28.70
N PRO A 159 18.02 33.81 -28.13
CA PRO A 159 19.13 33.70 -27.22
C PRO A 159 18.75 32.82 -26.03
N ALA A 160 19.54 31.77 -25.79
CA ALA A 160 19.42 30.92 -24.62
C ALA A 160 19.40 31.81 -23.37
N GLY A 161 18.28 31.77 -22.64
CA GLY A 161 18.20 32.39 -21.33
C GLY A 161 19.31 31.85 -20.42
N PRO A 162 19.79 32.62 -19.44
CA PRO A 162 20.79 32.15 -18.51
C PRO A 162 20.30 30.86 -17.86
N ALA A 163 21.09 29.80 -17.98
CA ALA A 163 20.80 28.52 -17.35
C ALA A 163 20.60 28.73 -15.85
N ASP A 164 19.53 28.17 -15.29
CA ASP A 164 19.32 28.16 -13.85
C ASP A 164 20.56 27.55 -13.17
N PRO A 165 21.08 28.17 -12.09
CA PRO A 165 22.27 27.67 -11.43
C PRO A 165 21.99 26.26 -10.89
N PRO A 166 22.96 25.33 -11.01
CA PRO A 166 22.79 23.98 -10.50
C PRO A 166 22.49 23.99 -9.00
N PRO A 167 21.63 23.07 -8.51
CA PRO A 167 21.25 23.01 -7.10
C PRO A 167 22.51 22.81 -6.24
N THR A 168 22.89 23.86 -5.54
CA THR A 168 24.00 23.80 -4.57
C THR A 168 23.45 23.24 -3.28
N ILE A 169 24.04 22.18 -2.73
CA ILE A 169 23.71 21.67 -1.40
C ILE A 169 24.14 22.73 -0.38
N ILE A 170 23.19 23.59 0.00
CA ILE A 170 23.38 24.56 1.09
C ILE A 170 23.46 23.74 2.38
N PRO A 171 24.46 23.95 3.25
CA PRO A 171 24.50 23.29 4.55
C PRO A 171 23.18 23.59 5.29
N PRO A 172 22.46 22.55 5.73
CA PRO A 172 21.11 22.73 6.23
C PRO A 172 21.10 23.65 7.45
N SER A 173 20.17 24.59 7.45
CA SER A 173 19.89 25.40 8.63
C SER A 173 19.40 24.44 9.74
N PRO A 174 19.95 24.47 10.96
CA PRO A 174 19.57 23.54 12.02
C PRO A 174 18.07 23.68 12.32
N ALA A 175 17.30 22.63 12.06
CA ALA A 175 15.88 22.60 12.34
C ALA A 175 15.65 22.52 13.87
N PRO A 176 14.61 23.19 14.41
CA PRO A 176 14.19 22.95 15.79
C PRO A 176 13.78 21.47 15.95
N SER A 177 14.46 20.74 16.83
CA SER A 177 14.30 19.29 16.98
C SER A 177 12.88 18.88 17.44
N LEU A 178 12.19 18.05 16.66
CA LEU A 178 10.91 17.43 17.02
C LEU A 178 10.96 16.52 18.26
N GLN A 179 12.15 16.17 18.77
CA GLN A 179 12.32 15.38 20.01
C GLN A 179 11.59 15.99 21.23
N GLN A 180 11.16 17.25 21.17
CA GLN A 180 10.37 17.91 22.22
C GLN A 180 8.85 17.78 22.10
N ARG A 181 8.30 17.16 21.06
CA ARG A 181 6.84 16.93 20.94
C ARG A 181 6.43 15.56 21.46
N ALA A 182 6.57 15.34 22.77
CA ALA A 182 5.86 14.28 23.47
C ALA A 182 4.37 14.65 23.60
N ASN A 183 3.64 14.62 22.48
CA ASN A 183 2.24 15.00 22.43
C ASN A 183 1.35 13.82 22.84
N VAL A 184 1.12 13.69 24.14
CA VAL A 184 0.10 12.78 24.68
C VAL A 184 -1.28 13.28 24.20
N GLY A 185 -1.94 12.50 23.35
CA GLY A 185 -3.31 12.76 22.89
C GLY A 185 -3.47 13.31 21.47
N VAL A 186 -2.40 13.33 20.66
CA VAL A 186 -2.56 13.63 19.22
C VAL A 186 -3.00 12.36 18.49
N GLU A 187 -4.14 12.46 17.81
CA GLU A 187 -4.63 11.44 16.88
C GLU A 187 -3.90 11.63 15.54
N ILE A 188 -3.29 10.55 15.04
CA ILE A 188 -2.65 10.50 13.72
C ILE A 188 -3.66 9.92 12.75
N CYS A 189 -3.79 10.51 11.55
CA CYS A 189 -4.71 10.04 10.52
C CYS A 189 -3.97 9.78 9.22
N ILE A 190 -4.04 8.55 8.72
CA ILE A 190 -3.54 8.17 7.41
C ILE A 190 -4.70 8.23 6.43
N ARG A 191 -4.50 8.90 5.29
CA ARG A 191 -5.49 8.98 4.21
C ARG A 191 -4.99 8.22 2.98
N THR A 192 -5.87 7.41 2.39
CA THR A 192 -5.63 6.70 1.14
C THR A 192 -6.81 6.89 0.20
N PHE A 193 -6.61 6.80 -1.12
CA PHE A 193 -7.68 6.98 -2.10
C PHE A 193 -7.87 5.71 -2.93
N ALA A 194 -9.09 5.16 -2.96
CA ALA A 194 -9.50 4.21 -3.98
C ALA A 194 -9.98 5.00 -5.22
N LEU A 195 -9.27 4.87 -6.33
CA LEU A 195 -9.64 5.49 -7.59
C LEU A 195 -10.69 4.64 -8.30
N LEU A 196 -11.75 5.27 -8.79
CA LEU A 196 -12.89 4.60 -9.41
C LEU A 196 -12.97 4.91 -10.91
N SER A 197 -13.24 3.89 -11.73
CA SER A 197 -13.50 4.09 -13.17
C SER A 197 -14.85 4.77 -13.46
N ARG A 198 -15.76 4.80 -12.48
CA ARG A 198 -17.06 5.47 -12.57
C ARG A 198 -17.53 5.88 -11.16
N PRO A 199 -18.39 6.91 -11.04
CA PRO A 199 -19.01 7.28 -9.77
C PRO A 199 -19.65 6.08 -9.07
N TYR A 200 -19.39 5.93 -7.78
CA TYR A 200 -19.92 4.83 -6.97
C TYR A 200 -20.23 5.30 -5.56
N ASN A 201 -21.48 5.13 -5.14
CA ASN A 201 -21.89 5.44 -3.78
C ASN A 201 -21.77 4.21 -2.89
N VAL A 202 -21.01 4.35 -1.80
CA VAL A 202 -20.84 3.34 -0.77
C VAL A 202 -21.22 3.93 0.59
N THR A 203 -21.74 3.09 1.48
CA THR A 203 -21.98 3.46 2.88
C THR A 203 -21.04 2.72 3.80
N LEU A 204 -20.75 3.28 4.98
CA LEU A 204 -19.95 2.61 6.01
C LEU A 204 -20.50 1.23 6.39
N SER A 205 -21.82 1.01 6.34
CA SER A 205 -22.40 -0.31 6.62
C SER A 205 -22.01 -1.37 5.59
N VAL A 206 -21.93 -1.00 4.31
CA VAL A 206 -21.49 -1.90 3.23
C VAL A 206 -20.01 -2.21 3.37
N LEU A 207 -19.19 -1.18 3.62
CA LEU A 207 -17.76 -1.36 3.88
C LEU A 207 -17.52 -2.26 5.09
N LEU A 208 -18.22 -2.02 6.22
CA LEU A 208 -18.14 -2.85 7.43
C LEU A 208 -18.46 -4.32 7.12
N ALA A 209 -19.51 -4.59 6.35
CA ALA A 209 -19.89 -5.95 6.00
C ALA A 209 -18.78 -6.65 5.19
N SER A 210 -18.14 -5.94 4.26
CA SER A 210 -17.01 -6.48 3.48
C SER A 210 -15.74 -6.63 4.33
N MET A 211 -15.37 -5.63 5.15
CA MET A 211 -14.23 -5.73 6.08
C MET A 211 -14.34 -6.94 7.01
N LYS A 212 -15.55 -7.25 7.51
CA LYS A 212 -15.81 -8.46 8.31
C LYS A 212 -15.56 -9.75 7.53
N ARG A 213 -15.90 -9.79 6.24
CA ARG A 213 -15.60 -10.94 5.36
C ARG A 213 -14.10 -11.07 5.09
N ALA A 214 -13.41 -9.93 4.96
CA ALA A 214 -11.96 -9.83 4.80
C ALA A 214 -11.16 -10.14 6.08
N GLY A 215 -11.82 -10.59 7.16
CA GLY A 215 -11.16 -11.09 8.37
C GLY A 215 -11.18 -10.14 9.57
N LEU A 216 -11.64 -8.88 9.41
CA LEU A 216 -11.78 -7.92 10.51
C LEU A 216 -13.11 -8.13 11.25
N ARG A 217 -13.29 -9.31 11.85
CA ARG A 217 -14.57 -9.73 12.47
C ARG A 217 -14.99 -8.85 13.64
N GLN A 218 -14.02 -8.28 14.35
CA GLN A 218 -14.20 -7.38 15.49
C GLN A 218 -14.65 -5.97 15.09
N ALA A 219 -14.65 -5.64 13.79
CA ALA A 219 -15.06 -4.34 13.31
C ALA A 219 -16.50 -4.01 13.73
N LYS A 220 -16.76 -2.77 14.15
CA LYS A 220 -18.10 -2.30 14.53
C LYS A 220 -18.34 -0.89 14.03
N LEU A 221 -19.56 -0.59 13.60
CA LEU A 221 -19.96 0.77 13.26
C LEU A 221 -20.23 1.53 14.56
N ILE A 222 -19.59 2.69 14.71
CA ILE A 222 -19.87 3.65 15.77
C ILE A 222 -20.61 4.83 15.15
N GLU A 223 -21.83 5.03 15.63
CA GLU A 223 -22.61 6.23 15.38
C GLU A 223 -22.37 7.15 16.59
N PRO A 224 -21.70 8.29 16.43
CA PRO A 224 -21.37 9.16 17.55
C PRO A 224 -22.63 9.80 18.15
N ASP A 225 -22.60 10.08 19.46
CA ASP A 225 -23.68 10.76 20.17
C ASP A 225 -23.82 12.24 19.76
N ASP A 226 -22.75 12.86 19.26
CA ASP A 226 -22.76 14.21 18.72
C ASP A 226 -23.22 14.19 17.26
N GLU A 227 -24.30 14.91 16.95
CA GLU A 227 -24.88 15.01 15.60
C GLU A 227 -23.89 15.54 14.55
N ASN A 228 -22.83 16.23 14.97
CA ASN A 228 -21.82 16.78 14.05
C ASN A 228 -20.63 15.83 13.84
N ALA A 229 -20.45 14.82 14.69
CA ALA A 229 -19.34 13.90 14.55
C ALA A 229 -19.62 12.88 13.42
N PRO A 230 -18.65 12.58 12.55
CA PRO A 230 -18.83 11.60 11.51
C PRO A 230 -18.91 10.18 12.10
N SER A 231 -19.79 9.35 11.55
CA SER A 231 -19.77 7.90 11.85
C SER A 231 -18.47 7.28 11.36
N TYR A 232 -18.00 6.24 12.04
CA TYR A 232 -16.78 5.52 11.67
C TYR A 232 -16.87 4.04 12.01
N ILE A 233 -16.04 3.23 11.38
CA ILE A 233 -15.86 1.82 11.72
C ILE A 233 -14.71 1.71 12.72
N GLN A 234 -14.99 1.23 13.93
CA GLN A 234 -13.96 0.93 14.90
C GLN A 234 -13.39 -0.47 14.66
N VAL A 235 -12.06 -0.58 14.58
CA VAL A 235 -11.30 -1.83 14.53
C VAL A 235 -10.26 -1.77 15.64
N ASP A 236 -10.51 -2.44 16.76
CA ASP A 236 -9.67 -2.35 17.97
C ASP A 236 -9.54 -0.88 18.44
N ALA A 237 -8.32 -0.34 18.47
CA ALA A 237 -8.03 1.07 18.80
C ALA A 237 -8.13 2.02 17.59
N LEU A 238 -8.29 1.49 16.38
CA LEU A 238 -8.31 2.24 15.12
C LEU A 238 -9.72 2.71 14.78
N LYS A 239 -9.83 3.90 14.18
CA LYS A 239 -11.06 4.43 13.60
C LYS A 239 -10.92 4.53 12.09
N VAL A 240 -11.83 3.92 11.36
CA VAL A 240 -11.85 3.92 9.90
C VAL A 240 -13.01 4.77 9.40
N GLY A 241 -12.69 5.91 8.82
CA GLY A 241 -13.60 6.83 8.15
C GLY A 241 -13.67 6.57 6.65
N LEU A 242 -14.74 7.07 6.03
CA LEU A 242 -14.99 6.94 4.60
C LEU A 242 -15.58 8.24 4.06
N VAL A 243 -14.95 8.81 3.02
CA VAL A 243 -15.48 9.95 2.28
C VAL A 243 -15.60 9.55 0.82
N VAL A 244 -16.78 9.75 0.24
CA VAL A 244 -17.06 9.46 -1.17
C VAL A 244 -17.13 10.77 -1.90
N GLU A 245 -16.30 10.94 -2.92
CA GLU A 245 -16.27 12.14 -3.76
C GLU A 245 -16.57 11.76 -5.21
N ASP A 246 -17.59 12.41 -5.78
CA ASP A 246 -17.96 12.29 -7.19
C ASP A 246 -17.09 13.21 -8.07
N ALA A 247 -15.78 13.16 -7.82
CA ALA A 247 -14.78 13.95 -8.49
C ALA A 247 -13.43 13.19 -8.50
N PRO A 248 -12.60 13.39 -9.52
CA PRO A 248 -11.25 12.83 -9.52
C PRO A 248 -10.38 13.48 -8.43
N VAL A 249 -9.41 12.72 -7.94
CA VAL A 249 -8.29 13.23 -7.13
C VAL A 249 -7.51 14.26 -7.96
N PRO A 250 -7.00 15.35 -7.35
CA PRO A 250 -6.22 16.37 -8.06
C PRO A 250 -5.08 15.79 -8.91
N SER A 251 -4.97 16.24 -10.16
CA SER A 251 -3.99 15.70 -11.13
C SER A 251 -2.55 15.78 -10.62
N ARG A 252 -2.18 16.82 -9.86
CA ARG A 252 -0.84 16.93 -9.27
C ARG A 252 -0.49 15.72 -8.38
N THR A 253 -1.44 15.24 -7.58
CA THR A 253 -1.25 14.08 -6.71
C THR A 253 -1.09 12.80 -7.53
N ILE A 254 -1.90 12.64 -8.58
CA ILE A 254 -1.84 11.48 -9.47
C ILE A 254 -0.53 11.45 -10.27
N GLU A 255 -0.13 12.55 -10.90
CA GLU A 255 1.10 12.62 -11.69
C GLU A 255 2.35 12.43 -10.82
N SER A 256 2.35 13.01 -9.61
CA SER A 256 3.44 12.77 -8.65
C SER A 256 3.58 11.30 -8.33
N ALA A 257 2.48 10.57 -8.19
CA ALA A 257 2.50 9.17 -7.78
C ALA A 257 2.75 8.21 -8.96
N LEU A 258 2.25 8.53 -10.16
CA LEU A 258 2.59 7.83 -11.40
C LEU A 258 4.08 7.91 -11.71
N GLY A 259 4.70 9.07 -11.48
CA GLY A 259 6.13 9.28 -11.69
C GLY A 259 7.05 8.42 -10.80
N GLN A 260 6.53 7.86 -9.70
CA GLN A 260 7.30 7.01 -8.77
C GLN A 260 7.02 5.51 -8.96
N THR A 261 5.82 5.14 -9.41
CA THR A 261 5.34 3.75 -9.37
C THR A 261 5.85 2.90 -10.56
N GLY A 262 6.15 3.52 -11.71
CA GLY A 262 6.67 2.81 -12.89
C GLY A 262 5.64 1.89 -13.55
N LEU A 263 4.39 2.34 -13.66
CA LEU A 263 3.31 1.60 -14.34
C LEU A 263 3.46 1.62 -15.87
N ASP A 264 2.84 0.65 -16.56
CA ASP A 264 2.70 0.70 -18.01
C ASP A 264 1.76 1.84 -18.44
N GLU A 265 1.92 2.34 -19.67
CA GLU A 265 1.19 3.51 -20.16
C GLU A 265 -0.33 3.30 -20.15
N HIS A 266 -0.80 2.09 -20.44
CA HIS A 266 -2.24 1.80 -20.47
C HIS A 266 -2.86 1.90 -19.07
N SER A 267 -2.21 1.33 -18.06
CA SER A 267 -2.62 1.46 -16.66
C SER A 267 -2.53 2.91 -16.18
N ALA A 268 -1.46 3.62 -16.54
CA ALA A 268 -1.28 5.03 -16.19
C ALA A 268 -2.40 5.91 -16.78
N ASP A 269 -2.76 5.72 -18.05
CA ASP A 269 -3.84 6.45 -18.71
C ASP A 269 -5.21 6.18 -18.06
N ALA A 270 -5.51 4.92 -17.72
CA ALA A 270 -6.73 4.57 -17.02
C ALA A 270 -6.82 5.26 -15.65
N ILE A 271 -5.70 5.35 -14.93
CA ILE A 271 -5.60 6.04 -13.64
C ILE A 271 -5.78 7.55 -13.81
N ARG A 272 -5.15 8.18 -14.82
CA ARG A 272 -5.34 9.63 -15.09
C ARG A 272 -6.80 9.97 -15.38
N GLN A 273 -7.52 9.06 -16.05
CA GLN A 273 -8.91 9.22 -16.46
C GLN A 273 -9.94 8.73 -15.44
N HIS A 274 -9.54 8.40 -14.21
CA HIS A 274 -10.48 7.99 -13.16
C HIS A 274 -11.56 9.07 -12.95
N ALA A 275 -12.79 8.63 -12.68
CA ALA A 275 -13.95 9.52 -12.66
C ALA A 275 -14.27 10.07 -11.26
N ALA A 276 -13.99 9.27 -10.23
CA ALA A 276 -14.37 9.54 -8.85
C ALA A 276 -13.37 8.86 -7.90
N HIS A 277 -13.45 9.18 -6.61
CA HIS A 277 -12.63 8.49 -5.62
C HIS A 277 -13.34 8.29 -4.29
N ILE A 278 -12.81 7.34 -3.52
CA ILE A 278 -13.21 7.09 -2.14
C ILE A 278 -11.98 7.30 -1.27
N ALA A 279 -12.02 8.29 -0.39
CA ALA A 279 -11.00 8.48 0.64
C ALA A 279 -11.29 7.55 1.82
N VAL A 280 -10.28 6.78 2.22
CA VAL A 280 -10.29 5.97 3.43
C VAL A 280 -9.32 6.59 4.42
N ASP A 281 -9.87 7.00 5.56
CA ASP A 281 -9.14 7.62 6.66
C ASP A 281 -8.97 6.59 7.78
N VAL A 282 -7.74 6.33 8.20
CA VAL A 282 -7.45 5.48 9.36
C VAL A 282 -6.80 6.33 10.43
N ALA A 283 -7.57 6.64 11.46
CA ALA A 283 -7.15 7.42 12.61
C ALA A 283 -6.79 6.52 13.80
N TYR A 284 -5.72 6.87 14.50
CA TYR A 284 -5.16 6.09 15.61
C TYR A 284 -4.37 6.97 16.58
N ASP A 285 -4.19 6.50 17.81
CA ASP A 285 -3.36 7.19 18.80
C ASP A 285 -1.87 6.81 18.66
N THR A 286 -0.99 7.58 19.31
CA THR A 286 0.47 7.33 19.28
C THR A 286 0.89 6.03 19.99
N GLN A 287 -0.01 5.35 20.70
CA GLN A 287 0.28 4.08 21.39
C GLN A 287 0.01 2.87 20.50
N THR A 288 -0.85 3.05 19.49
CA THR A 288 -1.18 2.03 18.51
C THR A 288 -0.02 1.83 17.54
N LEU A 289 0.27 0.57 17.20
CA LEU A 289 1.33 0.25 16.25
C LEU A 289 0.95 0.79 14.86
N ARG A 290 1.83 1.60 14.27
CA ARG A 290 1.63 2.19 12.92
C ARG A 290 1.38 1.12 11.86
N ILE A 291 2.03 -0.04 12.00
CA ILE A 291 1.86 -1.18 11.12
C ILE A 291 0.40 -1.67 11.11
N ASP A 292 -0.27 -1.71 12.26
CA ASP A 292 -1.67 -2.14 12.35
C ASP A 292 -2.60 -1.14 11.63
N ALA A 293 -2.28 0.16 11.69
CA ALA A 293 -3.00 1.20 10.96
C ALA A 293 -2.86 1.02 9.44
N VAL A 294 -1.65 0.78 8.92
CA VAL A 294 -1.41 0.51 7.49
C VAL A 294 -2.14 -0.74 7.03
N LEU A 295 -1.99 -1.86 7.75
CA LEU A 295 -2.66 -3.12 7.41
C LEU A 295 -4.19 -2.97 7.44
N THR A 296 -4.73 -2.17 8.35
CA THR A 296 -6.16 -1.87 8.41
C THR A 296 -6.61 -1.03 7.22
N ALA A 297 -5.84 0.00 6.84
CA ALA A 297 -6.11 0.79 5.64
C ALA A 297 -6.12 -0.10 4.39
N MET A 298 -5.12 -0.96 4.21
CA MET A 298 -5.06 -1.86 3.07
C MET A 298 -6.22 -2.86 3.03
N ARG A 299 -6.62 -3.43 4.18
CA ARG A 299 -7.78 -4.33 4.26
C ARG A 299 -9.09 -3.60 3.95
N ALA A 300 -9.24 -2.34 4.36
CA ALA A 300 -10.38 -1.53 3.98
C ALA A 300 -10.40 -1.25 2.46
N GLN A 301 -9.24 -1.00 1.85
CA GLN A 301 -9.12 -0.83 0.40
C GLN A 301 -9.45 -2.11 -0.37
N ALA A 302 -8.94 -3.28 0.05
CA ALA A 302 -9.33 -4.55 -0.56
C ALA A 302 -10.81 -4.86 -0.38
N ALA A 303 -11.40 -4.52 0.77
CA ALA A 303 -12.84 -4.65 0.99
C ALA A 303 -13.63 -3.80 -0.02
N LEU A 304 -13.20 -2.55 -0.31
CA LEU A 304 -13.83 -1.72 -1.34
C LEU A 304 -13.75 -2.36 -2.73
N MET A 305 -12.61 -2.97 -3.08
CA MET A 305 -12.41 -3.63 -4.38
C MET A 305 -13.37 -4.81 -4.62
N GLU A 306 -13.95 -5.42 -3.58
CA GLU A 306 -14.91 -6.51 -3.74
C GLU A 306 -16.22 -6.07 -4.42
N PHE A 307 -16.57 -4.79 -4.37
CA PHE A 307 -17.88 -4.32 -4.80
C PHE A 307 -17.89 -2.96 -5.52
N ALA A 308 -16.85 -2.14 -5.37
CA ALA A 308 -16.69 -0.88 -6.07
C ALA A 308 -15.77 -1.07 -7.30
N PRO A 309 -15.95 -0.29 -8.37
CA PRO A 309 -15.15 -0.37 -9.60
C PRO A 309 -13.78 0.31 -9.43
N VAL A 310 -13.03 -0.14 -8.41
CA VAL A 310 -11.71 0.38 -8.06
C VAL A 310 -10.69 -0.05 -9.11
N ILE A 311 -9.91 0.89 -9.62
CA ILE A 311 -8.84 0.62 -10.59
C ILE A 311 -7.44 0.72 -9.98
N ALA A 312 -7.28 1.52 -8.92
CA ALA A 312 -6.03 1.65 -8.18
C ALA A 312 -6.25 2.22 -6.78
N VAL A 313 -5.25 2.07 -5.91
CA VAL A 313 -5.17 2.70 -4.59
C VAL A 313 -3.99 3.67 -4.58
N VAL A 314 -4.22 4.90 -4.14
CA VAL A 314 -3.18 5.93 -4.01
C VAL A 314 -2.86 6.17 -2.54
N TRP A 315 -1.56 6.18 -2.25
CA TRP A 315 -0.98 6.64 -1.00
C TRP A 315 -0.37 8.02 -1.25
N PRO A 316 -1.14 9.11 -1.06
CA PRO A 316 -0.74 10.44 -1.51
C PRO A 316 0.57 10.91 -0.87
N GLU A 317 0.72 10.70 0.44
CA GLU A 317 1.93 11.09 1.19
C GLU A 317 3.17 10.33 0.76
N ALA A 318 3.01 9.10 0.27
CA ALA A 318 4.11 8.29 -0.26
C ALA A 318 4.34 8.55 -1.75
N ALA A 319 3.48 9.32 -2.42
CA ALA A 319 3.41 9.38 -3.87
C ALA A 319 3.45 7.96 -4.50
N ASN A 320 2.70 7.01 -3.93
CA ASN A 320 2.68 5.61 -4.39
C ASN A 320 1.30 5.23 -4.93
N ILE A 321 1.26 4.40 -5.98
CA ILE A 321 0.04 3.85 -6.55
C ILE A 321 0.14 2.32 -6.57
N ILE A 322 -0.92 1.66 -6.15
CA ILE A 322 -1.04 0.21 -6.24
C ILE A 322 -2.22 -0.10 -7.17
N PRO A 323 -1.99 -0.69 -8.36
CA PRO A 323 -3.05 -1.15 -9.23
C PRO A 323 -3.99 -2.13 -8.49
N ALA A 324 -5.29 -2.04 -8.75
CA ALA A 324 -6.27 -2.89 -8.06
C ALA A 324 -6.00 -4.40 -8.27
N VAL A 325 -5.43 -4.76 -9.43
CA VAL A 325 -5.05 -6.14 -9.76
C VAL A 325 -3.92 -6.67 -8.86
N ASP A 326 -3.06 -5.80 -8.35
CA ASP A 326 -1.89 -6.16 -7.54
C ASP A 326 -2.15 -6.02 -6.04
N ALA A 327 -3.19 -5.29 -5.64
CA ALA A 327 -3.47 -4.97 -4.24
C ALA A 327 -3.56 -6.20 -3.33
N GLY A 328 -4.13 -7.31 -3.82
CA GLY A 328 -4.17 -8.57 -3.07
C GLY A 328 -2.77 -9.12 -2.77
N ALA A 329 -1.86 -9.09 -3.73
CA ALA A 329 -0.49 -9.56 -3.56
C ALA A 329 0.29 -8.70 -2.55
N TYR A 330 0.08 -7.37 -2.57
CA TYR A 330 0.67 -6.47 -1.56
C TYR A 330 0.15 -6.76 -0.15
N ILE A 331 -1.15 -7.01 0.02
CA ILE A 331 -1.75 -7.35 1.32
C ILE A 331 -1.22 -8.67 1.85
N ASP A 332 -1.14 -9.68 0.99
CA ASP A 332 -0.64 -11.00 1.35
C ASP A 332 0.84 -10.93 1.76
N ALA A 333 1.64 -10.16 1.03
CA ALA A 333 3.05 -9.91 1.36
C ALA A 333 3.19 -9.18 2.71
N ALA A 334 2.47 -8.08 2.92
CA ALA A 334 2.51 -7.29 4.15
C ALA A 334 1.97 -8.05 5.38
N THR A 335 0.98 -8.92 5.18
CA THR A 335 0.44 -9.77 6.25
C THR A 335 1.42 -10.89 6.61
N SER A 336 2.17 -11.40 5.62
CA SER A 336 3.15 -12.47 5.83
C SER A 336 4.47 -11.97 6.39
N ASP A 337 4.82 -10.72 6.11
CA ASP A 337 6.07 -10.09 6.48
C ASP A 337 5.81 -8.61 6.77
N ALA A 338 5.75 -8.28 8.07
CA ALA A 338 5.48 -6.92 8.54
C ALA A 338 6.51 -5.90 8.03
N SER A 339 7.73 -6.34 7.65
CA SER A 339 8.74 -5.46 7.08
C SER A 339 8.33 -4.86 5.73
N ARG A 340 7.45 -5.54 5.00
CA ARG A 340 6.90 -5.12 3.69
C ARG A 340 5.87 -4.01 3.79
N VAL A 341 5.35 -3.75 4.99
CA VAL A 341 4.36 -2.69 5.23
C VAL A 341 4.93 -1.32 4.86
N THR A 342 6.23 -1.12 5.10
CA THR A 342 6.93 0.12 4.73
C THR A 342 6.98 0.31 3.21
N ASP A 343 7.17 -0.77 2.44
CA ASP A 343 7.22 -0.72 0.96
C ASP A 343 5.89 -0.23 0.34
N ILE A 344 4.78 -0.29 1.07
CA ILE A 344 3.46 0.17 0.62
C ILE A 344 3.24 1.66 0.90
N CYS A 345 3.64 2.10 2.09
CA CYS A 345 3.33 3.43 2.61
C CYS A 345 4.52 4.41 2.59
N ALA A 346 5.65 3.99 2.03
CA ALA A 346 6.79 4.85 1.72
C ALA A 346 7.36 4.50 0.34
N SER A 347 7.68 5.51 -0.47
CA SER A 347 8.36 5.34 -1.76
C SER A 347 9.83 5.70 -1.65
N GLU A 348 10.64 5.07 -2.50
CA GLU A 348 12.08 5.32 -2.61
C GLU A 348 12.38 6.17 -3.82
N ARG A 349 13.19 7.20 -3.62
CA ARG A 349 13.61 8.14 -4.65
C ARG A 349 15.12 8.18 -4.74
N ARG A 350 15.62 8.39 -5.95
CA ARG A 350 17.05 8.41 -6.27
C ARG A 350 17.39 9.70 -6.97
N PHE A 351 18.41 10.38 -6.48
CA PHE A 351 18.91 11.62 -7.07
C PHE A 351 20.42 11.51 -7.26
N GLU A 352 20.89 11.83 -8.47
CA GLU A 352 22.31 12.06 -8.69
C GLU A 352 22.67 13.44 -8.15
N LEU A 353 23.82 13.55 -7.48
CA LEU A 353 24.29 14.82 -6.93
C LEU A 353 25.32 15.45 -7.86
N ASP A 354 25.23 16.77 -8.04
CA ASP A 354 26.10 17.54 -8.91
C ASP A 354 27.19 18.32 -8.15
N GLY A 355 28.12 18.89 -8.92
CA GLY A 355 29.13 19.84 -8.44
C GLY A 355 30.14 19.19 -7.47
N PRO A 356 30.33 19.72 -6.25
CA PRO A 356 31.29 19.17 -5.29
C PRO A 356 30.92 17.77 -4.78
N ASN A 357 29.69 17.32 -5.05
CA ASN A 357 29.18 16.00 -4.67
C ASN A 357 29.02 15.07 -5.88
N ALA A 358 29.60 15.41 -7.04
CA ALA A 358 29.58 14.57 -8.22
C ALA A 358 30.10 13.15 -7.93
N GLY A 359 29.39 12.13 -8.41
CA GLY A 359 29.66 10.71 -8.13
C GLY A 359 29.01 10.18 -6.83
N LEU A 360 28.26 11.02 -6.11
CA LEU A 360 27.40 10.59 -5.01
C LEU A 360 25.94 10.47 -5.46
N ARG A 361 25.23 9.57 -4.79
CA ARG A 361 23.77 9.38 -4.91
C ARG A 361 23.11 9.76 -3.59
N LEU A 362 22.01 10.50 -3.66
CA LEU A 362 21.09 10.68 -2.54
C LEU A 362 19.88 9.78 -2.73
N LEU A 363 19.70 8.87 -1.79
CA LEU A 363 18.57 7.97 -1.69
C LEU A 363 17.64 8.52 -0.62
N ASP A 364 16.36 8.60 -0.92
CA ASP A 364 15.39 9.32 -0.10
C ASP A 364 14.10 8.51 0.00
N SER A 365 13.50 8.45 1.18
CA SER A 365 12.15 7.92 1.34
C SER A 365 11.13 9.04 1.48
N ILE A 366 9.89 8.80 1.05
CA ILE A 366 8.79 9.74 1.24
C ILE A 366 7.55 8.98 1.70
N GLY A 367 6.87 9.47 2.73
CA GLY A 367 5.59 8.95 3.22
C GLY A 367 5.52 8.73 4.73
N LEU A 368 6.66 8.67 5.42
CA LEU A 368 6.71 8.49 6.88
C LEU A 368 6.14 9.70 7.63
N ALA A 369 6.15 10.89 7.00
CA ALA A 369 5.53 12.11 7.51
C ALA A 369 4.03 11.91 7.85
N ALA A 370 3.31 11.07 7.11
CA ALA A 370 1.90 10.73 7.36
C ALA A 370 1.68 10.08 8.75
N PHE A 371 2.75 9.52 9.32
CA PHE A 371 2.75 8.82 10.60
C PHE A 371 3.37 9.65 11.73
N GLY A 372 3.58 10.95 11.49
CA GLY A 372 4.26 11.86 12.40
C GLY A 372 5.75 11.52 12.59
N LEU A 373 6.38 10.91 11.58
CA LEU A 373 7.78 10.52 11.60
C LEU A 373 8.58 11.33 10.56
N PRO A 374 9.87 11.59 10.80
CA PRO A 374 10.74 12.08 9.73
C PRO A 374 10.88 11.01 8.65
N ASP A 375 11.08 11.44 7.40
CA ASP A 375 11.48 10.54 6.32
C ASP A 375 12.97 10.15 6.45
N ALA A 376 13.44 9.20 5.64
CA ALA A 376 14.82 8.72 5.69
C ALA A 376 15.63 9.20 4.48
N GLN A 377 16.89 9.54 4.70
CA GLN A 377 17.84 9.86 3.62
C GLN A 377 19.16 9.12 3.81
N VAL A 378 19.76 8.69 2.71
CA VAL A 378 21.07 8.06 2.68
C VAL A 378 21.89 8.71 1.58
N VAL A 379 23.13 9.10 1.88
CA VAL A 379 24.08 9.56 0.85
C VAL A 379 25.22 8.57 0.76
N VAL A 380 25.42 8.02 -0.44
CA VAL A 380 26.43 7.01 -0.74
C VAL A 380 27.16 7.34 -2.04
N ALA A 381 28.31 6.72 -2.26
CA ALA A 381 28.92 6.70 -3.57
C ALA A 381 28.04 5.93 -4.56
N GLU A 382 28.10 6.27 -5.84
CA GLU A 382 27.34 5.57 -6.89
C GLU A 382 27.63 4.06 -6.93
N ALA A 383 28.88 3.65 -6.70
CA ALA A 383 29.28 2.25 -6.65
C ALA A 383 28.61 1.47 -5.50
N ASP A 384 28.16 2.16 -4.45
CA ASP A 384 27.58 1.59 -3.23
C ASP A 384 26.04 1.74 -3.19
N GLU A 385 25.40 2.11 -4.30
CA GLU A 385 23.96 2.41 -4.33
C GLU A 385 23.11 1.25 -3.78
N ALA A 386 23.42 0.01 -4.15
CA ALA A 386 22.67 -1.16 -3.68
C ALA A 386 22.72 -1.31 -2.14
N HIS A 387 23.87 -1.03 -1.53
CA HIS A 387 24.02 -1.03 -0.08
C HIS A 387 23.27 0.15 0.55
N GLY A 388 23.33 1.34 -0.08
CA GLY A 388 22.55 2.50 0.32
C GLY A 388 21.03 2.28 0.29
N VAL A 389 20.50 1.58 -0.71
CA VAL A 389 19.07 1.23 -0.80
C VAL A 389 18.68 0.30 0.34
N SER A 390 19.51 -0.70 0.65
CA SER A 390 19.30 -1.57 1.80
C SER A 390 19.28 -0.78 3.12
N ALA A 391 20.21 0.17 3.27
CA ALA A 391 20.29 1.06 4.42
C ALA A 391 19.05 1.97 4.54
N LEU A 392 18.57 2.53 3.43
CA LEU A 392 17.37 3.37 3.40
C LEU A 392 16.13 2.60 3.86
N ARG A 393 15.95 1.37 3.36
CA ARG A 393 14.85 0.47 3.75
C ARG A 393 14.91 0.10 5.22
N ALA A 394 16.10 -0.27 5.71
CA ALA A 394 16.30 -0.62 7.11
C ALA A 394 16.01 0.57 8.03
N LEU A 395 16.48 1.77 7.68
CA LEU A 395 16.19 2.99 8.44
C LEU A 395 14.69 3.33 8.42
N SER A 396 14.04 3.29 7.26
CA SER A 396 12.60 3.59 7.14
C SER A 396 11.76 2.61 7.98
N ARG A 397 12.13 1.32 7.98
CA ARG A 397 11.51 0.30 8.81
C ARG A 397 11.73 0.55 10.30
N HIS A 398 12.96 0.86 10.71
CA HIS A 398 13.27 1.19 12.11
C HIS A 398 12.42 2.36 12.59
N LEU A 399 12.31 3.43 11.78
CA LEU A 399 11.47 4.59 12.10
C LEU A 399 9.98 4.20 12.22
N MET A 400 9.48 3.35 11.33
CA MET A 400 8.09 2.88 11.37
C MET A 400 7.79 2.05 12.62
N GLU A 401 8.69 1.13 12.99
CA GLU A 401 8.51 0.18 14.09
C GLU A 401 8.76 0.80 15.47
N ARG A 402 9.82 1.61 15.60
CA ARG A 402 10.29 2.14 16.89
C ARG A 402 10.07 3.63 17.06
N GLY A 403 9.69 4.32 15.99
CA GLY A 403 9.63 5.77 15.97
C GLY A 403 11.01 6.40 15.82
N CYS A 404 11.10 7.66 16.21
CA CYS A 404 12.30 8.48 16.07
C CYS A 404 13.07 8.52 17.40
N ASP A 405 13.92 7.50 17.63
CA ASP A 405 14.73 7.35 18.85
C ASP A 405 16.24 7.53 18.61
N LEU A 406 16.64 7.85 17.38
CA LEU A 406 18.04 7.98 16.99
C LEU A 406 18.63 9.33 17.47
N PRO A 407 19.79 9.35 18.14
CA PRO A 407 20.41 10.59 18.59
C PRO A 407 21.05 11.35 17.42
N ASP A 408 20.80 12.66 17.34
CA ASP A 408 21.43 13.53 16.35
C ASP A 408 22.96 13.58 16.55
N GLY A 409 23.72 13.46 15.47
CA GLY A 409 25.17 13.36 15.48
C GLY A 409 25.73 12.04 16.01
N GLY A 410 24.88 11.11 16.46
CA GLY A 410 25.26 9.78 16.93
C GLY A 410 25.53 8.78 15.81
N HIS A 411 25.72 7.53 16.20
CA HIS A 411 25.91 6.41 15.27
C HIS A 411 24.77 5.42 15.39
N HIS A 412 24.36 4.85 14.26
CA HIS A 412 23.38 3.78 14.17
C HIS A 412 24.00 2.59 13.43
N THR A 413 23.90 1.41 14.04
CA THR A 413 24.37 0.16 13.43
C THR A 413 23.19 -0.57 12.81
N LEU A 414 23.25 -0.82 11.51
CA LEU A 414 22.23 -1.58 10.80
C LEU A 414 22.39 -3.09 11.04
N ASP A 415 21.40 -3.87 10.59
CA ASP A 415 21.36 -5.33 10.77
C ASP A 415 22.57 -6.08 10.15
N ASP A 416 23.21 -5.49 9.13
CA ASP A 416 24.43 -6.02 8.49
C ASP A 416 25.73 -5.64 9.21
N GLY A 417 25.62 -4.95 10.35
CA GLY A 417 26.74 -4.49 11.17
C GLY A 417 27.42 -3.23 10.65
N SER A 418 26.95 -2.62 9.56
CA SER A 418 27.47 -1.34 9.08
C SER A 418 27.13 -0.20 10.06
N CYS A 419 28.09 0.70 10.28
CA CYS A 419 27.95 1.83 11.19
C CYS A 419 27.76 3.13 10.42
N TRP A 420 26.69 3.85 10.74
CA TRP A 420 26.27 5.05 10.03
C TRP A 420 26.14 6.22 10.98
N ARG A 421 26.63 7.38 10.57
CA ARG A 421 26.42 8.62 11.30
C ARG A 421 25.04 9.18 11.01
N VAL A 422 24.31 9.52 12.06
CA VAL A 422 22.94 10.06 11.99
C VAL A 422 22.97 11.59 12.03
N THR A 423 22.15 12.24 11.22
CA THR A 423 21.94 13.70 11.24
C THR A 423 20.50 14.03 10.94
N TYR A 424 19.91 14.94 11.71
CA TYR A 424 18.59 15.49 11.43
C TYR A 424 18.71 16.73 10.54
N THR A 425 17.95 16.76 9.46
CA THR A 425 18.00 17.87 8.48
C THR A 425 16.64 18.06 7.82
N ARG A 426 16.54 19.06 6.95
CA ARG A 426 15.46 19.15 5.97
C ARG A 426 15.86 18.46 4.66
N SER A 427 14.87 17.92 3.97
CA SER A 427 15.07 17.30 2.66
C SER A 427 15.69 18.29 1.68
N ALA A 428 16.69 17.83 0.92
CA ALA A 428 17.27 18.61 -0.17
C ALA A 428 16.35 18.73 -1.40
N PHE A 429 15.34 17.86 -1.51
CA PHE A 429 14.40 17.78 -2.63
C PHE A 429 12.97 17.92 -2.15
N ASP A 430 12.10 18.48 -2.98
CA ASP A 430 10.68 18.59 -2.67
C ASP A 430 10.02 17.22 -2.39
N PRO A 431 9.00 17.16 -1.52
CA PRO A 431 8.51 18.26 -0.70
C PRO A 431 9.45 18.55 0.47
N ASP A 432 9.51 19.82 0.85
CA ASP A 432 10.27 20.30 1.99
C ASP A 432 9.73 19.69 3.31
N ARG A 433 10.54 18.83 3.94
CA ARG A 433 10.15 18.07 5.14
C ARG A 433 11.36 17.69 5.98
N GLU A 434 11.11 17.23 7.21
CA GLU A 434 12.16 16.71 8.08
C GLU A 434 12.59 15.30 7.66
N VAL A 435 13.90 15.07 7.69
CA VAL A 435 14.50 13.79 7.34
C VAL A 435 15.58 13.40 8.34
N VAL A 436 15.70 12.10 8.59
CA VAL A 436 16.85 11.48 9.23
C VAL A 436 17.81 11.07 8.13
N GLN A 437 18.90 11.80 8.01
CA GLN A 437 19.96 11.49 7.06
C GLN A 437 21.02 10.62 7.74
N ILE A 438 21.39 9.51 7.09
CA ILE A 438 22.53 8.68 7.48
C ILE A 438 23.63 8.71 6.41
N ARG A 439 24.88 8.64 6.86
CA ARG A 439 26.07 8.53 6.00
C ARG A 439 27.03 7.46 6.52
N PRO A 440 27.76 6.73 5.65
CA PRO A 440 28.75 5.76 6.09
C PRO A 440 29.78 6.47 6.96
N ASP A 441 30.15 5.88 8.10
CA ASP A 441 31.23 6.42 8.91
C ASP A 441 32.58 6.09 8.24
N ALA A 442 33.24 7.10 7.69
CA ALA A 442 34.53 6.94 6.99
C ALA A 442 35.63 6.34 7.89
N ALA A 443 35.49 6.45 9.22
CA ALA A 443 36.43 5.85 10.16
C ALA A 443 36.33 4.31 10.21
N GLY A 444 35.16 3.73 9.94
CA GLY A 444 34.93 2.28 10.03
C GLY A 444 35.39 1.48 8.81
N THR A 445 35.44 2.10 7.63
CA THR A 445 35.82 1.40 6.40
C THR A 445 37.32 1.06 6.37
N ALA A 446 38.17 1.94 6.90
CA ALA A 446 39.62 1.75 6.93
C ALA A 446 40.07 0.57 7.83
N GLU A 447 39.26 0.16 8.81
CA GLU A 447 39.60 -0.95 9.71
C GLU A 447 39.23 -2.31 9.09
N ARG A 448 38.21 -2.37 8.21
CA ARG A 448 37.82 -3.59 7.48
C ARG A 448 38.82 -3.97 6.39
N ASP A 449 39.32 -2.99 5.63
CA ASP A 449 40.29 -3.25 4.56
C ASP A 449 41.63 -3.76 5.12
N ASN A 450 42.00 -3.32 6.34
CA ASN A 450 43.20 -3.83 7.01
C ASN A 450 43.00 -5.25 7.59
N ALA A 451 41.76 -5.67 7.88
CA ALA A 451 41.49 -6.98 8.47
C ALA A 451 41.36 -8.11 7.44
N SER A 452 41.02 -7.82 6.18
CA SER A 452 40.94 -8.86 5.14
C SER A 452 42.29 -9.24 4.55
N ASP A 453 43.32 -8.39 4.67
CA ASP A 453 44.65 -8.65 4.11
C ASP A 453 45.49 -9.61 5.00
N ASP A 454 45.16 -9.72 6.29
CA ASP A 454 45.87 -10.61 7.22
C ASP A 454 45.35 -12.06 7.25
N SER A 455 44.18 -12.35 6.65
CA SER A 455 43.62 -13.71 6.64
C SER A 455 44.15 -14.64 5.53
N ASP A 456 44.87 -14.11 4.54
CA ASP A 456 45.45 -14.91 3.43
C ASP A 456 46.92 -15.31 3.65
N ASN A 457 47.52 -14.96 4.80
CA ASN A 457 48.92 -15.27 5.13
C ASN A 457 49.11 -16.28 6.28
N ALA A 458 48.06 -17.01 6.66
CA ALA A 458 48.10 -18.01 7.74
C ALA A 458 47.92 -19.45 7.25
#